data_AF-A0A6P0NVJ1-F1
#
_entry.id   AF-A0A6P0NVJ1-F1
#
_cell.length_a   1.000
_cell.length_b   1.000
_cell.length_c   1.000
_cell.angle_alpha   90.00
_cell.angle_beta   90.00
_cell.angle_gamma   90.00
#
_symmetry.space_group_name_H-M   'P 1'
#
loop_
_entity.id
_entity.type
_entity.pdbx_description
1 polymer ?
#
loop_
_entity_poly.entity_id
_entity_poly.type
_entity_poly.pdbx_seq_one_letter_code
_entity_poly.pdbx_strand_id
1 'polypeptide(L)'
;MKTNGQACSDKLRKLIIKYGNICHDWQFNYEQPFALQEYYYANGLLLNCLKSDCYVSREVRQEIEDTLLLSIAEIEKRNTANL
;
A
#
# COMPACT_ATOMS: atom_id res chain seq x y z
N MET A 1 -3.70 36.26 -8.06
CA MET A 1 -2.56 36.07 -8.98
C MET A 1 -1.63 35.01 -8.39
N LYS A 2 -1.37 33.90 -9.09
CA LYS A 2 -0.30 32.98 -8.67
C LYS A 2 1.04 33.63 -8.97
N THR A 3 1.94 33.69 -8.01
CA THR A 3 3.32 34.12 -8.26
C THR A 3 4.01 33.07 -9.16
N ASN A 4 5.02 33.48 -9.93
CA ASN A 4 5.78 32.56 -10.79
C ASN A 4 6.34 31.35 -10.01
N GLY A 5 6.64 31.52 -8.71
CA GLY A 5 7.05 30.43 -7.82
C GLY A 5 5.96 29.39 -7.57
N GLN A 6 4.70 29.80 -7.32
CA GLN A 6 3.58 28.87 -7.14
C GLN A 6 3.30 28.06 -8.41
N ALA A 7 3.34 28.70 -9.58
CA ALA A 7 3.12 28.04 -10.86
C ALA A 7 4.22 27.01 -11.20
N CYS A 8 5.47 27.31 -10.83
CA CYS A 8 6.60 26.40 -10.97
C CYS A 8 6.44 25.15 -10.08
N SER A 9 6.05 25.35 -8.81
CA SER A 9 5.79 24.26 -7.86
C SER A 9 4.66 23.34 -8.31
N ASP A 10 3.56 23.89 -8.84
CA ASP A 10 2.44 23.09 -9.37
C ASP A 10 2.83 22.22 -10.57
N LYS A 11 3.65 22.76 -11.48
CA LYS A 11 4.14 22.01 -12.64
C LYS A 11 5.08 20.89 -12.21
N LEU A 12 5.98 21.17 -11.26
CA LEU A 12 6.88 20.17 -10.70
C LEU A 12 6.11 19.05 -9.99
N ARG A 13 5.11 19.39 -9.16
CA ARG A 13 4.23 18.41 -8.50
C ARG A 13 3.54 17.49 -9.50
N LYS A 14 3.01 18.03 -10.60
CA LYS A 14 2.39 17.21 -11.66
C LYS A 14 3.36 16.24 -12.30
N LEU A 15 4.61 16.65 -12.54
CA LEU A 15 5.65 15.77 -13.10
C LEU A 15 6.05 14.69 -12.09
N ILE A 16 6.21 15.04 -10.81
CA ILE A 16 6.52 14.10 -9.73
C ILE A 16 5.40 13.07 -9.57
N ILE A 17 4.14 13.50 -9.57
CA ILE A 17 2.98 12.60 -9.52
C ILE A 17 2.96 11.67 -10.74
N LYS A 18 3.13 12.24 -11.94
CA LYS A 18 3.03 11.49 -13.21
C LYS A 18 4.13 10.45 -13.39
N TYR A 19 5.37 10.78 -13.03
CA TYR A 19 6.53 9.95 -13.34
C TYR A 19 7.12 9.24 -12.11
N GLY A 20 6.93 9.81 -10.91
CA GLY A 20 7.44 9.25 -9.66
C GLY A 20 6.41 8.44 -8.89
N ASN A 21 5.11 8.56 -9.20
CA ASN A 21 4.02 7.95 -8.44
C ASN A 21 4.06 8.29 -6.93
N ILE A 22 4.60 9.46 -6.60
CA ILE A 22 4.75 9.99 -5.23
C ILE A 22 4.05 11.35 -5.13
N CYS A 23 3.79 11.81 -3.90
CA CYS A 23 3.12 13.09 -3.62
C CYS A 23 1.69 13.19 -4.18
N HIS A 24 1.01 12.05 -4.37
CA HIS A 24 -0.42 12.02 -4.61
C HIS A 24 -1.16 12.62 -3.43
N ASP A 25 -2.20 13.38 -3.75
CA ASP A 25 -3.13 13.88 -2.76
C ASP A 25 -4.24 12.84 -2.58
N TRP A 26 -4.00 11.88 -1.69
CA TRP A 26 -4.89 10.73 -1.47
C TRP A 26 -6.21 11.08 -0.77
N GLN A 27 -6.33 12.31 -0.23
CA GLN A 27 -7.53 12.79 0.46
C GLN A 27 -8.00 11.84 1.58
N PHE A 28 -7.05 11.26 2.31
CA PHE A 28 -7.37 10.36 3.42
C PHE A 28 -8.13 11.08 4.54
N ASN A 29 -9.07 10.38 5.16
CA ASN A 29 -9.63 10.78 6.44
C ASN A 29 -8.59 10.56 7.56
N TYR A 30 -8.94 10.96 8.78
CA TYR A 30 -8.03 10.87 9.93
C TYR A 30 -7.56 9.44 10.24
N GLU A 31 -8.40 8.43 10.04
CA GLU A 31 -8.16 7.05 10.47
C GLU A 31 -7.43 6.21 9.40
N GLN A 32 -7.64 6.50 8.12
CA GLN A 32 -7.10 5.74 6.99
C GLN A 32 -5.57 5.60 7.00
N PRO A 33 -4.76 6.62 7.33
CA PRO A 33 -3.31 6.48 7.41
C PRO A 33 -2.87 5.47 8.48
N PHE A 34 -3.55 5.46 9.63
CA PHE A 34 -3.24 4.51 10.71
C PHE A 34 -3.61 3.09 10.31
N ALA A 35 -4.76 2.89 9.65
CA ALA A 35 -5.14 1.58 9.14
C ALA A 35 -4.12 1.03 8.12
N LEU A 36 -3.59 1.88 7.24
CA LEU A 36 -2.53 1.49 6.30
C LEU A 36 -1.21 1.15 7.01
N GLN A 37 -0.86 1.89 8.06
CA GLN A 37 0.31 1.62 8.88
C GLN A 37 0.21 0.28 9.61
N GLU A 38 -0.93 -0.01 10.23
CA GLU A 38 -1.21 -1.30 10.90
C GLU A 38 -1.16 -2.46 9.91
N TYR A 39 -1.80 -2.29 8.73
CA TYR A 39 -1.73 -3.28 7.66
C TYR A 39 -0.29 -3.57 7.24
N TYR A 40 0.51 -2.51 6.98
CA TYR A 40 1.91 -2.65 6.61
C TYR A 40 2.73 -3.35 7.70
N TYR A 41 2.52 -2.97 8.96
CA TYR A 41 3.23 -3.56 10.09
C TYR A 41 2.89 -5.04 10.26
N ALA A 42 1.61 -5.42 10.19
CA ALA A 42 1.17 -6.80 10.29
C ALA A 42 1.77 -7.68 9.17
N ASN A 43 1.77 -7.19 7.92
CA ASN A 43 2.41 -7.88 6.80
C ASN A 43 3.93 -8.01 7.00
N GLY A 44 4.58 -6.96 7.52
CA GLY A 44 6.00 -7.00 7.86
C GLY A 44 6.32 -8.04 8.95
N LEU A 45 5.47 -8.15 9.96
CA LEU A 45 5.60 -9.16 11.01
C LEU A 45 5.46 -10.58 10.43
N LEU A 46 4.45 -10.83 9.60
CA LEU A 46 4.27 -12.13 8.93
C LEU A 46 5.50 -12.50 8.09
N LEU A 47 6.04 -11.54 7.32
CA LEU A 47 7.25 -11.75 6.53
C LEU A 47 8.46 -12.09 7.41
N ASN A 48 8.62 -11.41 8.55
CA ASN A 48 9.70 -11.71 9.49
C ASN A 48 9.55 -13.12 10.09
N CYS A 49 8.33 -13.52 10.45
CA CYS A 49 8.05 -14.88 10.90
C CYS A 49 8.40 -15.91 9.82
N LEU A 50 7.97 -15.70 8.58
CA LEU A 50 8.27 -16.61 7.46
C LEU A 50 9.77 -16.70 7.12
N LYS A 51 10.55 -15.64 7.39
CA LYS A 51 12.00 -15.59 7.20
C LYS A 51 12.79 -16.24 8.33
N SER A 52 12.20 -16.38 9.51
CA SER A 52 12.80 -17.13 10.62
C SER A 52 12.77 -18.64 10.34
N ASP A 53 13.37 -19.44 11.21
CA ASP A 53 13.26 -20.92 11.21
C ASP A 53 11.86 -21.42 11.62
N CYS A 54 10.81 -20.64 11.32
CA CYS A 54 9.43 -20.98 11.57
C CYS A 54 9.00 -22.16 10.70
N TYR A 55 8.54 -23.22 11.36
CA TYR A 55 7.93 -24.35 10.68
C TYR A 55 6.42 -24.11 10.50
N VAL A 56 6.01 -23.97 9.24
CA VAL A 56 4.62 -23.93 8.79
C VAL A 56 4.46 -24.92 7.64
N SER A 57 3.25 -25.45 7.44
CA SER A 57 3.01 -26.31 6.28
C SER A 57 3.22 -25.53 4.99
N ARG A 58 3.51 -26.24 3.89
CA ARG A 58 3.71 -25.62 2.59
C ARG A 58 2.47 -24.86 2.13
N GLU A 59 1.30 -25.44 2.39
CA GLU A 59 0.00 -24.87 2.02
C GLU A 59 -0.22 -23.55 2.75
N VAL A 60 0.01 -23.52 4.07
CA VAL A 60 -0.12 -22.31 4.88
C VAL A 60 0.88 -21.24 4.45
N ARG A 61 2.14 -21.62 4.18
CA ARG A 61 3.16 -20.68 3.70
C ARG A 61 2.74 -20.04 2.38
N GLN A 62 2.27 -20.85 1.42
CA GLN A 62 1.85 -20.36 0.12
C GLN A 62 0.67 -19.39 0.26
N GLU A 63 -0.32 -19.71 1.09
CA GLU A 63 -1.44 -18.81 1.36
C GLU A 63 -0.99 -17.46 1.94
N ILE A 64 -0.06 -17.47 2.90
CA ILE A 64 0.49 -16.23 3.47
C ILE A 64 1.25 -15.44 2.40
N GLU A 65 2.08 -16.09 1.58
CA GLU A 65 2.85 -15.44 0.52
C GLU A 65 1.92 -14.84 -0.58
N ASP A 66 0.86 -15.56 -0.96
CA ASP A 66 -0.14 -15.13 -1.95
C ASP A 66 -1.09 -14.03 -1.42
N THR A 67 -1.08 -13.77 -0.12
CA THR A 67 -1.92 -12.76 0.56
C THR A 67 -1.10 -11.60 1.14
N LEU A 68 0.23 -11.63 1.02
CA LEU A 68 1.11 -10.59 1.54
C LEU A 68 1.05 -9.34 0.65
N LEU A 69 0.79 -8.17 1.26
CA LEU A 69 0.81 -6.87 0.58
C LEU A 69 -0.02 -6.82 -0.73
N LEU A 70 -1.25 -7.33 -0.67
CA LEU A 70 -2.17 -7.34 -1.80
C LEU A 70 -2.44 -5.92 -2.33
N SER A 71 -2.51 -5.82 -3.65
CA SER A 71 -3.08 -4.64 -4.29
C SER A 71 -4.55 -4.47 -3.93
N ILE A 72 -5.04 -3.22 -3.95
CA ILE A 72 -6.47 -2.92 -3.71
C ILE A 72 -7.36 -3.70 -4.68
N ALA A 73 -6.97 -3.83 -5.95
CA ALA A 73 -7.73 -4.58 -6.94
C ALA A 73 -7.90 -6.07 -6.58
N GLU A 74 -6.86 -6.68 -5.99
CA GLU A 74 -6.92 -8.07 -5.55
C GLU A 74 -7.76 -8.22 -4.26
N ILE A 75 -7.71 -7.23 -3.36
CA ILE A 75 -8.59 -7.17 -2.18
C ILE A 75 -10.06 -7.06 -2.62
N GLU A 76 -10.37 -6.17 -3.56
CA GLU A 76 -11.72 -5.98 -4.10
C GLU A 76 -12.25 -7.24 -4.76
N LYS A 77 -11.44 -7.88 -5.61
CA LYS A 77 -11.79 -9.15 -6.27
C LYS A 77 -12.16 -10.24 -5.25
N ARG A 78 -11.37 -10.38 -4.18
CA ARG A 78 -11.63 -11.36 -3.11
C ARG A 78 -12.90 -11.03 -2.32
N ASN A 79 -13.16 -9.75 -2.05
CA ASN A 79 -14.40 -9.34 -1.39
C ASN A 79 -15.64 -9.65 -2.24
N THR A 80 -15.55 -9.49 -3.56
CA THR A 80 -16.65 -9.85 -4.47
C THR A 80 -16.82 -11.35 -4.70
N ALA A 81 -15.75 -12.14 -4.53
CA ALA A 81 -15.80 -13.61 -4.67
C ALA A 81 -16.36 -14.33 -3.43
N ASN A 82 -16.52 -13.61 -2.32
CA ASN A 82 -17.05 -14.12 -1.05
C ASN A 82 -18.55 -13.77 -0.83
N LEU A 83 -19.23 -13.24 -1.86
CA LEU A 83 -20.68 -13.00 -1.94
C LEU A 83 -21.31 -13.95 -2.97
#